data_AF-A0A1M7JCH3-F1
#
_entry.id   AF-A0A1M7JCH3-F1
#
_cell.length_a   1.000
_cell.length_b   1.000
_cell.length_c   1.000
_cell.angle_alpha   90.00
_cell.angle_beta   90.00
_cell.angle_gamma   90.00
#
_symmetry.space_group_name_H-M   'P 1'
#
loop_
_entity.id
_entity.type
_entity.pdbx_description
1 polymer ?
#
loop_
_entity_poly.entity_id
_entity_poly.type
_entity_poly.pdbx_seq_one_letter_code
_entity_poly.pdbx_strand_id
1 'polypeptide(L)'
;MASKKIRRRDLIQQVVQEQGGMSVGALAEMFGVSMQTIRRDLDTLCDGQALQRSHGRIELAEGRGNTPFDQRAGTNLVGKRAIASSAAALIPDGSTIFISIGSTALSVARALHRKKELAVITNNLSVAMALSEEISNRIIVPGGEIRLPDRDFVGEEVVEFFSRYRAEFAIFGTAGIDLDGRLLEFHQAEVRATYQMWRNAQKSILVIDRSKFGRLAPSVGGSLSELDTIICDRPPSDQFHHLIEPLGERIVFAEEAE
;
A
#
# COMPACT_ATOMS: atom_id res chain seq x y z
N MET A 1 -16.36 -4.41 23.59
CA MET A 1 -15.07 -4.99 24.02
C MET A 1 -14.22 -5.51 22.86
N ALA A 2 -14.79 -6.22 21.87
CA ALA A 2 -14.04 -6.71 20.69
C ALA A 2 -13.36 -5.58 19.89
N SER A 3 -14.07 -4.47 19.63
CA SER A 3 -13.53 -3.27 18.95
C SER A 3 -12.29 -2.67 19.64
N LYS A 4 -12.24 -2.66 20.98
CA LYS A 4 -11.09 -2.14 21.75
C LYS A 4 -9.87 -3.07 21.65
N LYS A 5 -10.09 -4.39 21.53
CA LYS A 5 -9.01 -5.38 21.31
C LYS A 5 -8.44 -5.29 19.90
N ILE A 6 -9.30 -5.17 18.89
CA ILE A 6 -8.88 -5.00 17.49
C ILE A 6 -8.03 -3.75 17.35
N ARG A 7 -8.53 -2.59 17.82
CA ARG A 7 -7.78 -1.33 17.79
C ARG A 7 -6.43 -1.41 18.50
N ARG A 8 -6.34 -2.12 19.63
CA ARG A 8 -5.06 -2.30 20.34
C ARG A 8 -4.09 -3.16 19.55
N ARG A 9 -4.56 -4.23 18.90
CA ARG A 9 -3.73 -5.11 18.06
C ARG A 9 -3.16 -4.38 16.85
N ASP A 10 -3.97 -3.56 16.19
CA ASP A 10 -3.53 -2.73 15.07
C ASP A 10 -2.42 -1.75 15.50
N LEU A 11 -2.59 -1.11 16.66
CA LEU A 11 -1.59 -0.21 17.23
C LEU A 11 -0.32 -0.95 17.64
N ILE A 12 -0.42 -2.14 18.23
CA ILE A 12 0.75 -2.98 18.56
C ILE A 12 1.53 -3.30 17.28
N GLN A 13 0.85 -3.69 16.21
CA GLN A 13 1.49 -4.00 14.94
C GLN A 13 2.17 -2.77 14.32
N GLN A 14 1.50 -1.62 14.33
CA GLN A 14 2.06 -0.38 13.81
C GLN A 14 3.34 0.01 14.57
N VAL A 15 3.29 -0.03 15.90
CA VAL A 15 4.44 0.32 16.74
C VAL A 15 5.59 -0.67 16.54
N VAL A 16 5.31 -1.97 16.43
CA VAL A 16 6.35 -2.98 16.14
C VAL A 16 6.93 -2.80 14.73
N GLN A 17 6.12 -2.39 13.74
CA GLN A 17 6.60 -2.02 12.40
C GLN A 17 7.51 -0.79 12.44
N GLU A 18 7.14 0.25 13.18
CA GLU A 18 7.92 1.49 13.30
C GLU A 18 9.24 1.28 14.06
N GLN A 19 9.26 0.41 15.07
CA GLN A 19 10.40 0.23 15.98
C GLN A 19 11.26 -1.01 15.66
N GLY A 20 10.90 -1.81 14.64
CA GLY A 20 11.58 -3.06 14.26
C GLY A 20 11.41 -4.23 15.25
N GLY A 21 10.99 -3.95 16.49
CA GLY A 21 10.67 -4.96 17.49
C GLY A 21 10.58 -4.38 18.90
N MET A 22 9.70 -4.93 19.74
CA MET A 22 9.47 -4.45 21.10
C MET A 22 9.34 -5.59 22.12
N SER A 23 9.69 -5.32 23.37
CA SER A 23 9.45 -6.28 24.46
C SER A 23 7.97 -6.29 24.87
N VAL A 24 7.50 -7.43 25.36
CA VAL A 24 6.14 -7.56 25.93
C VAL A 24 5.92 -6.57 27.08
N GLY A 25 6.96 -6.30 27.87
CA GLY A 25 6.91 -5.33 28.96
C GLY A 25 6.72 -3.89 28.48
N ALA A 26 7.47 -3.48 27.46
CA ALA A 26 7.35 -2.14 26.89
C ALA A 26 5.98 -1.90 26.23
N LEU A 27 5.42 -2.91 25.56
CA LEU A 27 4.06 -2.86 25.03
C LEU A 27 3.02 -2.78 26.16
N ALA A 28 3.21 -3.52 27.26
CA ALA A 28 2.29 -3.50 28.39
C ALA A 28 2.23 -2.12 29.06
N GLU A 29 3.38 -1.49 29.23
CA GLU A 29 3.52 -0.13 29.75
C GLU A 29 2.88 0.90 28.82
N MET A 30 3.23 0.86 27.53
CA MET A 30 2.71 1.79 26.51
C MET A 30 1.18 1.76 26.38
N PHE A 31 0.57 0.57 26.45
CA PHE A 31 -0.87 0.41 26.30
C PHE A 31 -1.63 0.40 27.65
N GLY A 32 -0.92 0.54 28.78
CA GLY A 32 -1.53 0.55 30.12
C GLY A 32 -2.29 -0.73 30.46
N VAL A 33 -1.77 -1.90 30.06
CA VAL A 33 -2.42 -3.20 30.26
C VAL A 33 -1.46 -4.24 30.84
N SER A 34 -1.99 -5.33 31.39
CA SER A 34 -1.13 -6.40 31.91
C SER A 34 -0.32 -7.09 30.80
N MET A 35 0.89 -7.56 31.14
CA MET A 35 1.69 -8.39 30.24
C MET A 35 0.91 -9.63 29.72
N GLN A 36 0.02 -10.22 30.52
CA GLN A 36 -0.82 -11.33 30.09
C GLN A 36 -1.81 -10.91 28.98
N THR A 37 -2.32 -9.68 29.04
CA THR A 37 -3.22 -9.13 28.01
C THR A 37 -2.46 -8.93 26.70
N ILE A 38 -1.25 -8.37 26.76
CA ILE A 38 -0.38 -8.23 25.60
C ILE A 38 -0.01 -9.60 25.03
N ARG A 39 0.37 -10.59 25.86
CA ARG A 39 0.66 -11.95 25.40
C ARG A 39 -0.49 -12.55 24.59
N ARG A 40 -1.73 -12.44 25.07
CA ARG A 40 -2.92 -12.92 24.34
C ARG A 40 -3.19 -12.19 23.03
N ASP A 41 -2.89 -10.89 22.96
CA ASP A 41 -3.02 -10.14 21.71
C ASP A 41 -1.92 -10.52 20.71
N LEU A 42 -0.71 -10.71 21.20
CA LEU A 42 0.43 -11.18 20.42
C LEU A 42 0.25 -12.61 19.94
N ASP A 43 -0.34 -13.51 20.74
CA ASP A 43 -0.69 -14.86 20.27
C ASP A 43 -1.55 -14.77 19.00
N THR A 44 -2.59 -13.93 19.00
CA THR A 44 -3.42 -13.74 17.81
C THR A 44 -2.67 -13.07 16.64
N LEU A 45 -1.76 -12.13 16.92
CA LEU A 45 -0.98 -11.47 15.88
C LEU A 45 0.12 -12.37 15.27
N CYS A 46 0.69 -13.27 16.08
CA CYS A 46 1.66 -14.28 15.64
C CYS A 46 1.00 -15.41 14.84
N ASP A 47 -0.22 -15.82 15.21
CA ASP A 47 -1.00 -16.81 14.43
C ASP A 47 -1.25 -16.33 12.99
N GLY A 48 -1.35 -15.01 12.78
CA GLY A 48 -1.48 -14.38 11.46
C GLY A 48 -0.16 -14.22 10.68
N GLN A 49 0.96 -14.75 11.17
CA GLN A 49 2.31 -14.67 10.56
C GLN A 49 2.85 -13.25 10.28
N ALA A 50 2.22 -12.20 10.82
CA ALA A 50 2.70 -10.82 10.66
C ALA A 50 3.83 -10.46 11.63
N LEU A 51 3.86 -11.09 12.81
CA LEU A 51 4.82 -10.87 13.89
C LEU A 51 5.38 -12.21 14.36
N GLN A 52 6.66 -12.26 14.74
CA GLN A 52 7.27 -13.43 15.37
C GLN A 52 7.82 -13.11 16.76
N ARG A 53 7.97 -14.17 17.55
CA ARG A 53 8.63 -14.10 18.86
C ARG A 53 10.11 -14.38 18.69
N SER A 54 10.94 -13.54 19.29
CA SER A 54 12.38 -13.73 19.34
C SER A 54 12.93 -13.21 20.66
N HIS A 55 13.65 -14.07 21.39
CA HIS A 55 14.41 -13.70 22.59
C HIS A 55 13.67 -12.78 23.59
N GLY A 56 12.39 -13.05 23.85
CA GLY A 56 11.56 -12.27 24.80
C GLY A 56 10.98 -10.96 24.24
N ARG A 57 11.17 -10.70 22.95
CA ARG A 57 10.61 -9.61 22.18
C ARG A 57 9.63 -10.13 21.13
N ILE A 58 8.82 -9.21 20.64
CA ILE A 58 8.03 -9.35 19.43
C ILE A 58 8.68 -8.48 18.38
N GLU A 59 8.96 -9.10 17.25
CA GLU A 59 9.53 -8.47 16.09
C GLU A 59 8.69 -8.83 14.88
N LEU A 60 8.95 -8.16 13.76
CA LEU A 60 8.33 -8.56 12.51
C LEU A 60 8.71 -10.01 12.22
N ALA A 61 7.74 -10.83 11.82
CA ALA A 61 8.08 -12.14 11.35
C ALA A 61 9.03 -11.98 10.17
N GLU A 62 10.20 -12.63 10.22
CA GLU A 62 11.01 -12.83 9.01
C GLU A 62 10.31 -13.90 8.16
N GLY A 63 9.13 -13.55 7.67
CA GLY A 63 8.27 -14.35 6.81
C GLY A 63 8.20 -13.67 5.46
N ARG A 64 8.58 -14.41 4.42
CA ARG A 64 8.83 -13.98 3.03
C ARG A 64 7.61 -13.42 2.26
N GLY A 65 6.58 -12.91 2.94
CA GLY A 65 5.29 -12.53 2.35
C GLY A 65 4.71 -11.23 2.91
N ASN A 66 3.81 -10.63 2.14
CA ASN A 66 3.11 -9.42 2.52
C ASN A 66 2.08 -9.70 3.64
N THR A 67 1.77 -8.69 4.45
CA THR A 67 0.61 -8.75 5.35
C THR A 67 -0.66 -9.00 4.54
N PRO A 68 -1.60 -9.87 4.99
CA PRO A 68 -2.83 -10.17 4.25
C PRO A 68 -3.59 -8.91 3.83
N PHE A 69 -4.19 -8.92 2.63
CA PHE A 69 -4.86 -7.76 2.06
C PHE A 69 -5.91 -7.14 2.99
N ASP A 70 -6.79 -7.94 3.57
CA ASP A 70 -7.88 -7.44 4.41
C ASP A 70 -7.37 -6.69 5.66
N GLN A 71 -6.25 -7.14 6.22
CA GLN A 71 -5.59 -6.44 7.32
C GLN A 71 -4.97 -5.12 6.83
N ARG A 72 -4.26 -5.15 5.70
CA ARG A 72 -3.73 -3.91 5.07
C ARG A 72 -4.84 -2.93 4.68
N ALA A 73 -6.03 -3.41 4.35
CA ALA A 73 -7.18 -2.59 4.02
C ALA A 73 -7.82 -1.93 5.25
N GLY A 74 -7.69 -2.55 6.43
CA GLY A 74 -8.18 -2.02 7.71
C GLY A 74 -7.21 -1.07 8.44
N THR A 75 -5.93 -1.04 8.09
CA THR A 75 -4.92 -0.19 8.76
C THR A 75 -4.81 1.20 8.13
N ASN A 76 -4.38 2.18 8.92
CA ASN A 76 -4.13 3.58 8.49
C ASN A 76 -5.25 4.16 7.60
N LEU A 77 -6.51 3.99 8.00
CA LEU A 77 -7.66 4.39 7.18
C LEU A 77 -7.72 5.90 6.93
N VAL A 78 -7.26 6.71 7.89
CA VAL A 78 -7.23 8.17 7.78
C VAL A 78 -6.23 8.58 6.71
N GLY A 79 -4.97 8.13 6.81
CA GLY A 79 -3.95 8.41 5.80
C GLY A 79 -4.34 7.90 4.42
N LYS A 80 -4.90 6.69 4.31
CA LYS A 80 -5.39 6.18 3.02
C LYS A 80 -6.49 7.04 2.40
N ARG A 81 -7.40 7.61 3.21
CA ARG A 81 -8.44 8.52 2.70
C ARG A 81 -7.87 9.86 2.26
N ALA A 82 -6.91 10.40 3.00
CA ALA A 82 -6.21 11.62 2.63
C ALA A 82 -5.46 11.43 1.30
N ILE A 83 -4.62 10.40 1.21
CA ILE A 83 -3.90 10.00 0.00
C ILE A 83 -4.86 9.80 -1.17
N ALA A 84 -5.96 9.05 -0.95
CA ALA A 84 -6.94 8.78 -1.98
C ALA A 84 -7.64 10.04 -2.51
N SER A 85 -7.96 10.98 -1.62
CA SER A 85 -8.60 12.25 -2.00
C SER A 85 -7.65 13.12 -2.84
N SER A 86 -6.38 13.23 -2.42
CA SER A 86 -5.36 13.95 -3.18
C SER A 86 -5.10 13.32 -4.54
N ALA A 87 -5.02 11.99 -4.61
CA ALA A 87 -4.85 11.28 -5.89
C ALA A 87 -6.05 11.47 -6.81
N ALA A 88 -7.28 11.33 -6.29
CA ALA A 88 -8.50 11.47 -7.07
C ALA A 88 -8.71 12.89 -7.63
N ALA A 89 -8.21 13.91 -6.95
CA ALA A 89 -8.24 15.30 -7.42
C ALA A 89 -7.39 15.53 -8.68
N LEU A 90 -6.37 14.70 -8.91
CA LEU A 90 -5.50 14.78 -10.09
C LEU A 90 -6.09 14.13 -11.34
N ILE A 91 -7.18 13.37 -11.22
CA ILE A 91 -7.76 12.58 -12.30
C ILE A 91 -9.02 13.27 -12.85
N PRO A 92 -8.99 13.80 -14.08
CA PRO A 92 -10.18 14.30 -14.77
C PRO A 92 -11.19 13.19 -15.08
N ASP A 93 -12.45 13.58 -15.32
CA ASP A 93 -13.42 12.70 -15.99
C ASP A 93 -12.93 12.39 -17.42
N GLY A 94 -13.29 11.22 -17.96
CA GLY A 94 -12.88 10.81 -19.30
C GLY A 94 -11.46 10.23 -19.40
N SER A 95 -10.66 10.31 -18.34
CA SER A 95 -9.26 9.87 -18.39
C SER A 95 -9.11 8.35 -18.49
N THR A 96 -8.06 7.93 -19.20
CA THR A 96 -7.60 6.53 -19.19
C THR A 96 -6.59 6.31 -18.07
N ILE A 97 -6.85 5.37 -17.17
CA ILE A 97 -6.04 5.14 -15.97
C ILE A 97 -5.65 3.67 -15.79
N PHE A 98 -4.40 3.45 -15.40
CA PHE A 98 -3.96 2.22 -14.77
C PHE A 98 -4.11 2.32 -13.25
N ILE A 99 -4.67 1.29 -12.63
CA ILE A 99 -4.66 1.16 -11.16
C ILE A 99 -4.12 -0.22 -10.80
N SER A 100 -2.98 -0.26 -10.11
CA SER A 100 -2.32 -1.49 -9.66
C SER A 100 -3.02 -2.10 -8.43
N ILE A 101 -2.46 -3.20 -7.95
CA ILE A 101 -2.88 -3.87 -6.72
C ILE A 101 -2.52 -3.05 -5.48
N GLY A 102 -3.13 -3.41 -4.35
CA GLY A 102 -2.80 -2.85 -3.05
C GLY A 102 -3.96 -2.08 -2.40
N SER A 103 -3.95 -2.03 -1.08
CA SER A 103 -5.04 -1.47 -0.31
C SER A 103 -5.15 0.07 -0.42
N THR A 104 -4.02 0.77 -0.61
CA THR A 104 -4.03 2.21 -0.89
C THR A 104 -4.57 2.51 -2.29
N ALA A 105 -4.18 1.73 -3.30
CA ALA A 105 -4.73 1.83 -4.65
C ALA A 105 -6.25 1.58 -4.67
N LEU A 106 -6.75 0.60 -3.91
CA LEU A 106 -8.19 0.40 -3.71
C LEU A 106 -8.87 1.61 -3.05
N SER A 107 -8.18 2.29 -2.13
CA SER A 107 -8.72 3.49 -1.49
C SER A 107 -8.85 4.64 -2.51
N VAL A 108 -7.88 4.79 -3.42
CA VAL A 108 -7.98 5.73 -4.55
C VAL A 108 -9.16 5.39 -5.45
N ALA A 109 -9.32 4.12 -5.83
CA ALA A 109 -10.45 3.67 -6.64
C ALA A 109 -11.80 4.01 -6.00
N ARG A 110 -11.91 3.85 -4.68
CA ARG A 110 -13.11 4.26 -3.93
C ARG A 110 -13.32 5.76 -3.92
N ALA A 111 -12.28 6.58 -3.88
CA ALA A 111 -12.41 8.04 -3.98
C ALA A 111 -12.82 8.49 -5.39
N LEU A 112 -12.46 7.71 -6.42
CA LEU A 112 -12.82 7.93 -7.82
C LEU A 112 -14.25 7.45 -8.16
N HIS A 113 -15.02 6.90 -7.22
CA HIS A 113 -16.30 6.22 -7.51
C HIS A 113 -17.39 7.08 -8.18
N ARG A 114 -17.25 8.42 -8.16
CA ARG A 114 -18.17 9.36 -8.82
C ARG A 114 -17.61 9.97 -10.12
N LYS A 115 -16.37 9.64 -10.47
CA LYS A 115 -15.74 10.07 -11.71
C LYS A 115 -16.36 9.33 -12.87
N LYS A 116 -16.63 10.07 -13.94
CA LYS A 116 -17.39 9.60 -15.09
C LYS A 116 -16.49 9.34 -16.27
N GLU A 117 -16.96 8.45 -17.14
CA GLU A 117 -16.34 8.15 -18.43
C GLU A 117 -14.87 7.70 -18.32
N LEU A 118 -14.45 7.18 -17.16
CA LEU A 118 -13.10 6.67 -16.98
C LEU A 118 -12.91 5.39 -17.79
N ALA A 119 -11.77 5.29 -18.47
CA ALA A 119 -11.27 4.01 -19.00
C ALA A 119 -10.28 3.42 -17.99
N VAL A 120 -10.76 2.50 -17.15
CA VAL A 120 -10.00 1.91 -16.04
C VAL A 120 -9.42 0.58 -16.48
N ILE A 121 -8.09 0.46 -16.44
CA ILE A 121 -7.39 -0.79 -16.72
C ILE A 121 -6.65 -1.24 -15.45
N THR A 122 -7.08 -2.35 -14.86
CA THR A 122 -6.60 -2.79 -13.53
C THR A 122 -6.44 -4.30 -13.45
N ASN A 123 -5.46 -4.77 -12.68
CA ASN A 123 -5.29 -6.17 -12.32
C ASN A 123 -5.78 -6.45 -10.88
N ASN A 124 -6.65 -5.60 -10.34
CA ASN A 124 -7.23 -5.79 -9.02
C ASN A 124 -8.76 -5.85 -9.13
N LEU A 125 -9.36 -7.00 -8.80
CA LEU A 125 -10.80 -7.18 -8.90
C LEU A 125 -11.56 -6.25 -7.93
N SER A 126 -11.00 -5.99 -6.75
CA SER A 126 -11.65 -5.07 -5.79
C SER A 126 -11.70 -3.63 -6.32
N VAL A 127 -10.67 -3.19 -7.05
CA VAL A 127 -10.65 -1.89 -7.74
C VAL A 127 -11.70 -1.87 -8.85
N ALA A 128 -11.74 -2.90 -9.70
CA ALA A 128 -12.73 -3.02 -10.75
C ALA A 128 -14.16 -2.93 -10.17
N MET A 129 -14.46 -3.68 -9.11
CA MET A 129 -15.78 -3.64 -8.47
C MET A 129 -16.11 -2.26 -7.89
N ALA A 130 -15.15 -1.60 -7.23
CA ALA A 130 -15.38 -0.27 -6.64
C ALA A 130 -15.73 0.81 -7.68
N LEU A 131 -15.22 0.69 -8.91
CA LEU A 131 -15.45 1.66 -9.98
C LEU A 131 -16.63 1.26 -10.90
N SER A 132 -17.16 0.04 -10.73
CA SER A 132 -18.26 -0.48 -11.55
C SER A 132 -19.63 0.11 -11.23
N GLU A 133 -19.76 0.82 -10.10
CA GLU A 133 -21.00 1.51 -9.71
C GLU A 133 -21.37 2.67 -10.65
N GLU A 134 -20.37 3.33 -11.26
CA GLU A 134 -20.58 4.40 -12.24
C GLU A 134 -20.59 3.80 -13.66
N ILE A 135 -21.80 3.69 -14.22
CA ILE A 135 -22.07 2.96 -15.47
C ILE A 135 -21.42 3.57 -16.71
N SER A 136 -21.01 4.83 -16.66
CA SER A 136 -20.28 5.47 -17.76
C SER A 136 -18.82 5.01 -17.85
N ASN A 137 -18.29 4.38 -16.79
CA ASN A 137 -16.91 3.90 -16.78
C ASN A 137 -16.76 2.62 -17.61
N ARG A 138 -15.67 2.56 -18.37
CA ARG A 138 -15.23 1.35 -19.06
C ARG A 138 -14.14 0.68 -18.24
N ILE A 139 -14.39 -0.55 -17.78
CA ILE A 139 -13.43 -1.31 -16.95
C ILE A 139 -12.86 -2.46 -17.77
N ILE A 140 -11.54 -2.57 -17.78
CA ILE A 140 -10.77 -3.59 -18.49
C ILE A 140 -9.88 -4.31 -17.48
N VAL A 141 -10.04 -5.63 -17.39
CA VAL A 141 -9.25 -6.49 -16.50
C VAL A 141 -8.56 -7.59 -17.31
N PRO A 142 -7.42 -8.13 -16.85
CA PRO A 142 -6.90 -9.38 -17.38
C PRO A 142 -7.95 -10.50 -17.27
N GLY A 143 -7.96 -11.39 -18.26
CA GLY A 143 -8.60 -12.69 -18.08
C GLY A 143 -7.71 -13.61 -17.22
N GLY A 144 -8.23 -14.80 -16.87
CA GLY A 144 -7.46 -15.84 -16.19
C GLY A 144 -7.81 -16.04 -14.72
N GLU A 145 -6.81 -16.43 -13.93
CA GLU A 145 -6.96 -16.82 -12.52
C GLU A 145 -6.84 -15.62 -11.56
N ILE A 146 -7.67 -15.61 -10.53
CA ILE A 146 -7.62 -14.63 -9.44
C ILE A 146 -6.86 -15.23 -8.25
N ARG A 147 -5.80 -14.57 -7.81
CA ARG A 147 -5.06 -14.92 -6.60
C ARG A 147 -5.85 -14.46 -5.37
N LEU A 148 -6.11 -15.40 -4.45
CA LEU A 148 -6.74 -15.15 -3.16
C LEU A 148 -5.71 -15.19 -2.02
N PRO A 149 -5.91 -14.43 -0.93
CA PRO A 149 -7.08 -13.58 -0.64
C PRO A 149 -7.01 -12.16 -1.23
N ASP A 150 -5.93 -11.79 -1.91
CA ASP A 150 -5.67 -10.41 -2.35
C ASP A 150 -6.58 -9.93 -3.52
N ARG A 151 -7.27 -10.86 -4.18
CA ARG A 151 -8.24 -10.63 -5.27
C ARG A 151 -7.61 -9.87 -6.44
N ASP A 152 -6.42 -10.30 -6.82
CA ASP A 152 -5.67 -9.73 -7.91
C ASP A 152 -5.28 -10.75 -8.98
N PHE A 153 -4.94 -10.25 -10.15
CA PHE A 153 -4.35 -11.03 -11.23
C PHE A 153 -2.85 -10.77 -11.21
N VAL A 154 -2.06 -11.83 -11.20
CA VAL A 154 -0.59 -11.78 -11.20
C VAL A 154 -0.01 -12.78 -12.18
N GLY A 155 1.23 -12.54 -12.61
CA GLY A 155 1.94 -13.42 -13.54
C GLY A 155 2.30 -12.73 -14.85
N GLU A 156 2.98 -13.45 -15.73
CA GLU A 156 3.50 -12.90 -16.99
C GLU A 156 2.38 -12.42 -17.92
N GLU A 157 1.24 -13.12 -17.94
CA GLU A 157 0.07 -12.75 -18.75
C GLU A 157 -0.47 -11.36 -18.37
N VAL A 158 -0.33 -10.96 -17.11
CA VAL A 158 -0.74 -9.64 -16.62
C VAL A 158 0.24 -8.56 -17.08
N VAL A 159 1.53 -8.87 -17.11
CA VAL A 159 2.56 -7.98 -17.67
C VAL A 159 2.29 -7.75 -19.16
N GLU A 160 2.08 -8.83 -19.92
CA GLU A 160 1.72 -8.74 -21.34
C GLU A 160 0.41 -8.00 -21.54
N PHE A 161 -0.58 -8.22 -20.68
CA PHE A 161 -1.84 -7.48 -20.72
C PHE A 161 -1.61 -5.97 -20.65
N PHE A 162 -0.84 -5.46 -19.68
CA PHE A 162 -0.55 -4.02 -19.59
C PHE A 162 0.30 -3.50 -20.74
N SER A 163 1.09 -4.36 -21.40
CA SER A 163 1.88 -3.96 -22.58
C SER A 163 1.02 -3.50 -23.76
N ARG A 164 -0.25 -3.96 -23.84
CA ARG A 164 -1.18 -3.69 -24.95
C ARG A 164 -2.00 -2.40 -24.78
N TYR A 165 -1.85 -1.71 -23.66
CA TYR A 165 -2.60 -0.50 -23.36
C TYR A 165 -1.67 0.69 -23.10
N ARG A 166 -2.23 1.89 -23.26
CA ARG A 166 -1.65 3.16 -22.84
C ARG A 166 -2.64 3.86 -21.93
N ALA A 167 -2.12 4.65 -20.98
CA ALA A 167 -2.94 5.43 -20.06
C ALA A 167 -2.39 6.85 -19.92
N GLU A 168 -3.22 7.78 -19.45
CA GLU A 168 -2.75 9.08 -19.00
C GLU A 168 -2.07 8.96 -17.64
N PHE A 169 -2.65 8.18 -16.72
CA PHE A 169 -2.16 8.04 -15.35
C PHE A 169 -1.94 6.57 -14.96
N ALA A 170 -0.83 6.28 -14.27
CA ALA A 170 -0.62 5.03 -13.56
C ALA A 170 -0.62 5.26 -12.06
N ILE A 171 -1.59 4.70 -11.36
CA ILE A 171 -1.75 4.79 -9.91
C ILE A 171 -1.34 3.46 -9.29
N PHE A 172 -0.31 3.47 -8.44
CA PHE A 172 0.19 2.26 -7.80
C PHE A 172 0.76 2.57 -6.42
N GLY A 173 0.79 1.57 -5.54
CA GLY A 173 1.52 1.64 -4.29
C GLY A 173 2.84 0.88 -4.38
N THR A 174 3.54 0.79 -3.25
CA THR A 174 4.62 -0.18 -3.09
C THR A 174 4.57 -0.89 -1.74
N ALA A 175 5.19 -2.07 -1.62
CA ALA A 175 5.32 -2.76 -0.35
C ALA A 175 6.35 -2.11 0.58
N GLY A 176 7.42 -1.55 0.04
CA GLY A 176 8.50 -0.93 0.82
C GLY A 176 9.36 0.03 0.01
N ILE A 177 10.11 0.86 0.71
CA ILE A 177 11.06 1.82 0.14
C ILE A 177 12.36 1.67 0.93
N ASP A 178 13.45 1.35 0.23
CA ASP A 178 14.78 1.21 0.83
C ASP A 178 15.41 2.58 1.14
N LEU A 179 16.48 2.59 1.94
CA LEU A 179 17.22 3.80 2.33
C LEU A 179 17.82 4.58 1.15
N ASP A 180 17.99 3.93 0.00
CA ASP A 180 18.46 4.54 -1.23
C ASP A 180 17.33 4.94 -2.20
N GLY A 181 16.07 4.78 -1.80
CA GLY A 181 14.90 5.20 -2.56
C GLY A 181 14.37 4.16 -3.54
N ARG A 182 14.94 2.94 -3.58
CA ARG A 182 14.37 1.84 -4.36
C ARG A 182 13.03 1.39 -3.81
N LEU A 183 12.08 1.19 -4.71
CA LEU A 183 10.77 0.62 -4.42
C LEU A 183 10.89 -0.91 -4.34
N LEU A 184 10.24 -1.51 -3.35
CA LEU A 184 10.37 -2.93 -3.03
C LEU A 184 9.00 -3.62 -3.06
N GLU A 185 8.96 -4.83 -3.60
CA GLU A 185 7.79 -5.72 -3.62
C GLU A 185 8.11 -7.11 -3.10
N PHE A 186 7.06 -7.88 -2.78
CA PHE A 186 7.21 -9.27 -2.34
C PHE A 186 7.44 -10.22 -3.50
N HIS A 187 6.92 -9.90 -4.68
CA HIS A 187 7.03 -10.76 -5.86
C HIS A 187 7.50 -9.99 -7.09
N GLN A 188 8.45 -10.57 -7.84
CA GLN A 188 8.97 -9.99 -9.09
C GLN A 188 7.86 -9.73 -10.13
N ALA A 189 6.81 -10.56 -10.15
CA ALA A 189 5.66 -10.35 -11.03
C ALA A 189 4.94 -9.01 -10.74
N GLU A 190 4.86 -8.59 -9.48
CA GLU A 190 4.24 -7.33 -9.06
C GLU A 190 5.09 -6.14 -9.51
N VAL A 191 6.42 -6.26 -9.38
CA VAL A 191 7.37 -5.28 -9.91
C VAL A 191 7.19 -5.13 -11.41
N ARG A 192 7.18 -6.23 -12.17
CA ARG A 192 7.13 -6.20 -13.64
C ARG A 192 5.79 -5.65 -14.15
N ALA A 193 4.68 -6.01 -13.52
CA ALA A 193 3.36 -5.46 -13.87
C ALA A 193 3.28 -3.94 -13.61
N THR A 194 3.70 -3.50 -12.42
CA THR A 194 3.70 -2.08 -12.05
C THR A 194 4.65 -1.26 -12.93
N TYR A 195 5.84 -1.80 -13.21
CA TYR A 195 6.78 -1.17 -14.14
C TYR A 195 6.20 -1.04 -15.56
N GLN A 196 5.47 -2.06 -16.04
CA GLN A 196 4.82 -2.01 -17.33
C GLN A 196 3.70 -0.95 -17.37
N MET A 197 2.88 -0.84 -16.32
CA MET A 197 1.88 0.22 -16.18
C MET A 197 2.53 1.60 -16.22
N TRP A 198 3.56 1.80 -15.39
CA TRP A 198 4.28 3.06 -15.28
C TRP A 198 4.87 3.48 -16.64
N ARG A 199 5.58 2.59 -17.34
CA ARG A 199 6.14 2.90 -18.68
C ARG A 199 5.11 3.18 -19.75
N ASN A 200 3.90 2.66 -19.59
CA ASN A 200 2.81 2.84 -20.54
C ASN A 200 1.86 3.99 -20.19
N ALA A 201 2.08 4.67 -19.06
CA ALA A 201 1.36 5.87 -18.67
C ALA A 201 2.14 7.13 -19.02
N GLN A 202 1.43 8.25 -19.21
CA GLN A 202 2.06 9.57 -19.38
C GLN A 202 2.56 10.14 -18.04
N LYS A 203 1.85 9.85 -16.94
CA LYS A 203 2.21 10.26 -15.59
C LYS A 203 2.05 9.13 -14.59
N SER A 204 3.03 8.99 -13.71
CA SER A 204 3.03 8.07 -12.58
C SER A 204 2.57 8.76 -11.29
N ILE A 205 1.72 8.08 -10.52
CA ILE A 205 1.24 8.53 -9.21
C ILE A 205 1.46 7.39 -8.22
N LEU A 206 2.54 7.50 -7.43
CA LEU A 206 2.80 6.59 -6.33
C LEU A 206 1.98 7.01 -5.10
N VAL A 207 1.16 6.10 -4.58
CA VAL A 207 0.31 6.30 -3.40
C VAL A 207 0.78 5.42 -2.25
N ILE A 208 1.38 6.03 -1.23
CA ILE A 208 2.04 5.32 -0.12
C ILE A 208 1.72 5.96 1.21
N ASP A 209 1.84 5.20 2.29
CA ASP A 209 1.88 5.74 3.64
C ASP A 209 3.32 5.72 4.17
N ARG A 210 3.60 6.51 5.21
CA ARG A 210 4.94 6.63 5.79
C ARG A 210 5.52 5.29 6.26
N SER A 211 4.67 4.30 6.57
CA SER A 211 5.12 2.97 7.04
C SER A 211 5.79 2.12 5.96
N LYS A 212 5.79 2.58 4.70
CA LYS A 212 6.53 1.93 3.61
C LYS A 212 8.01 2.26 3.62
N PHE A 213 8.41 3.41 4.17
CA PHE A 213 9.81 3.80 4.28
C PHE A 213 10.55 2.89 5.27
N GLY A 214 11.62 2.24 4.82
CA GLY A 214 12.42 1.29 5.59
C GLY A 214 11.82 -0.10 5.68
N ARG A 215 10.66 -0.35 5.06
CA ARG A 215 10.04 -1.67 5.04
C ARG A 215 10.74 -2.56 4.02
N LEU A 216 11.25 -3.69 4.48
CA LEU A 216 11.96 -4.65 3.64
C LEU A 216 11.00 -5.48 2.78
N ALA A 217 11.36 -5.68 1.51
CA ALA A 217 10.79 -6.71 0.64
C ALA A 217 11.85 -7.17 -0.38
N PRO A 218 11.83 -8.44 -0.83
CA PRO A 218 12.95 -9.06 -1.54
C PRO A 218 13.07 -8.69 -3.03
N SER A 219 12.02 -8.15 -3.65
CA SER A 219 12.02 -7.81 -5.08
C SER A 219 12.22 -6.33 -5.28
N VAL A 220 13.27 -5.95 -6.00
CA VAL A 220 13.61 -4.55 -6.27
C VAL A 220 12.93 -4.07 -7.56
N GLY A 221 12.31 -2.90 -7.50
CA GLY A 221 11.70 -2.19 -8.63
C GLY A 221 12.43 -0.91 -9.01
N GLY A 222 11.67 0.07 -9.49
CA GLY A 222 12.18 1.42 -9.79
C GLY A 222 12.57 2.20 -8.53
N SER A 223 12.88 3.48 -8.71
CA SER A 223 13.26 4.41 -7.64
C SER A 223 12.27 5.57 -7.54
N LEU A 224 12.09 6.11 -6.33
CA LEU A 224 11.33 7.34 -6.10
C LEU A 224 11.73 8.48 -7.03
N SER A 225 13.02 8.58 -7.34
CA SER A 225 13.57 9.65 -8.20
C SER A 225 13.04 9.63 -9.63
N GLU A 226 12.52 8.48 -10.09
CA GLU A 226 12.06 8.28 -11.47
C GLU A 226 10.56 8.59 -11.65
N LEU A 227 9.85 8.90 -10.56
CA LEU A 227 8.40 9.09 -10.57
C LEU A 227 7.99 10.56 -10.74
N ASP A 228 6.81 10.78 -11.31
CA ASP A 228 6.27 12.11 -11.59
C ASP A 228 5.56 12.71 -10.37
N THR A 229 4.80 11.90 -9.64
CA THR A 229 4.05 12.33 -8.45
C THR A 229 4.04 11.25 -7.40
N ILE A 230 4.31 11.63 -6.16
CA ILE A 230 4.31 10.78 -4.97
C ILE A 230 3.37 11.43 -3.96
N ILE A 231 2.38 10.68 -3.52
CA ILE A 231 1.43 11.12 -2.49
C ILE A 231 1.65 10.24 -1.27
N CYS A 232 2.11 10.89 -0.20
CA CYS A 232 2.30 10.26 1.10
C CYS A 232 1.29 10.81 2.10
N ASP A 233 0.93 10.05 3.14
CA ASP A 233 0.08 10.57 4.21
C ASP A 233 0.83 11.66 5.01
N ARG A 234 2.05 11.36 5.45
CA ARG A 234 2.88 12.25 6.29
C ARG A 234 4.37 12.13 5.91
N PRO A 235 5.21 13.12 6.28
CA PRO A 235 6.65 13.01 6.14
C PRO A 235 7.21 11.73 6.81
N PRO A 236 8.14 11.02 6.17
CA PRO A 236 8.86 9.92 6.80
C PRO A 236 9.86 10.46 7.84
N SER A 237 10.47 9.56 8.62
CA SER A 237 11.52 9.93 9.59
C SER A 237 12.74 10.59 8.93
N ASP A 238 13.46 11.43 9.67
CA ASP A 238 14.62 12.22 9.22
C ASP A 238 15.68 11.43 8.43
N GLN A 239 15.85 10.14 8.71
CA GLN A 239 16.78 9.28 7.96
C GLN A 239 16.47 9.16 6.46
N PHE A 240 15.27 9.56 6.01
CA PHE A 240 14.88 9.58 4.59
C PHE A 240 14.89 11.00 4.00
N HIS A 241 15.26 12.03 4.76
CA HIS A 241 15.20 13.43 4.30
C HIS A 241 16.00 13.65 3.01
N HIS A 242 17.14 12.96 2.85
CA HIS A 242 17.97 13.01 1.64
C HIS A 242 17.27 12.47 0.38
N LEU A 243 16.25 11.63 0.53
CA LEU A 243 15.42 11.16 -0.58
C LEU A 243 14.27 12.11 -0.88
N ILE A 244 13.76 12.80 0.14
CA ILE A 244 12.55 13.63 0.05
C ILE A 244 12.86 15.02 -0.49
N GLU A 245 13.92 15.65 0.01
CA GLU A 245 14.33 17.00 -0.37
C GLU A 245 14.51 17.17 -1.91
N PRO A 246 15.17 16.26 -2.64
CA PRO A 246 15.34 16.38 -4.09
C PRO A 246 14.05 16.14 -4.90
N LEU A 247 12.99 15.60 -4.31
CA LEU A 247 11.72 15.38 -5.01
C LEU A 247 10.96 16.70 -5.21
N GLY A 248 11.15 17.67 -4.32
CA GLY A 248 10.49 18.98 -4.40
C GLY A 248 8.98 18.85 -4.51
N GLU A 249 8.38 19.53 -5.48
CA GLU A 249 6.92 19.51 -5.73
C GLU A 249 6.38 18.15 -6.18
N ARG A 250 7.24 17.19 -6.52
CA ARG A 250 6.80 15.83 -6.90
C ARG A 250 6.29 15.03 -5.72
N ILE A 251 6.62 15.39 -4.48
CA ILE A 251 6.07 14.74 -3.29
C ILE A 251 5.06 15.64 -2.57
N VAL A 252 3.88 15.08 -2.31
CA VAL A 252 2.77 15.74 -1.61
C VAL A 252 2.44 14.96 -0.35
N PHE A 253 2.38 15.66 0.78
CA PHE A 253 1.88 15.11 2.04
C PHE A 253 0.39 15.44 2.19
N ALA A 254 -0.43 14.41 2.29
CA ALA A 254 -1.88 14.53 2.17
C ALA A 254 -2.58 14.85 3.50
N GLU A 255 -1.93 14.57 4.64
CA GLU A 255 -2.40 15.03 5.94
C GLU A 255 -1.75 16.37 6.29
N GLU A 256 -2.52 17.27 6.90
CA GLU A 256 -1.99 18.51 7.47
C GLU A 256 -1.03 18.16 8.63
N ALA A 257 0.08 18.88 8.72
CA ALA A 257 0.97 18.79 9.88
C ALA A 257 0.22 19.33 11.11
N GLU A 258 0.03 18.49 12.14
CA GLU A 258 -0.40 18.93 13.47
C GLU A 258 0.62 19.86 14.14
#